data_AF-A0A8I1FXW0-F1
#
_entry.id   AF-A0A8I1FXW0-F1
#
_cell.length_a   1.000
_cell.length_b   1.000
_cell.length_c   1.000
_cell.angle_alpha   90.00
_cell.angle_beta   90.00
_cell.angle_gamma   90.00
#
_symmetry.space_group_name_H-M   'P 1'
#
loop_
_entity.id
_entity.type
_entity.pdbx_description
1 polymer ?
#
loop_
_entity_poly.entity_id
_entity_poly.type
_entity_poly.pdbx_seq_one_letter_code
_entity_poly.pdbx_strand_id
1 'polypeptide(L)'
;MLSVLAALESTPEATLVKLVAKTGLDKKTVSNLIIQAGEQAGVQIIKSGPIYKLENWGPVIKRSGAKMALTGALNTSVVPA
;
A
#
# COMPACT_ATOMS: atom_id res chain seq x y z
N MET A 1 5.85 0.38 2.85
CA MET A 1 5.45 0.38 1.42
C MET A 1 4.20 -0.46 1.18
N LEU A 2 4.24 -1.76 1.51
CA LEU A 2 3.15 -2.71 1.32
C LEU A 2 1.80 -2.31 1.97
N SER A 3 1.83 -1.79 3.20
CA SER A 3 0.62 -1.38 3.93
C SER A 3 -0.16 -0.25 3.23
N VAL A 4 0.55 0.67 2.54
CA VAL A 4 -0.08 1.77 1.79
C VAL A 4 -0.79 1.25 0.54
N LEU A 5 -0.20 0.27 -0.15
CA LEU A 5 -0.82 -0.38 -1.31
C LEU A 5 -2.06 -1.19 -0.93
N ALA A 6 -1.99 -1.92 0.18
CA ALA A 6 -3.16 -2.61 0.71
C ALA A 6 -4.24 -1.64 1.20
N ALA A 7 -3.86 -0.48 1.74
CA ALA A 7 -4.80 0.58 2.07
C ALA A 7 -5.44 1.17 0.81
N LEU A 8 -4.70 1.38 -0.28
CA LEU A 8 -5.22 1.81 -1.58
C LEU A 8 -6.26 0.83 -2.12
N GLU A 9 -5.94 -0.47 -2.12
CA GLU A 9 -6.83 -1.50 -2.64
C GLU A 9 -8.11 -1.67 -1.80
N SER A 10 -7.97 -1.62 -0.48
CA SER A 10 -9.11 -1.81 0.44
C SER A 10 -9.92 -0.54 0.68
N THR A 11 -9.54 0.59 0.08
CA THR A 11 -10.21 1.88 0.27
C THR A 11 -10.80 2.37 -1.05
N PRO A 12 -12.13 2.32 -1.22
CA PRO A 12 -12.76 2.97 -2.35
C PRO A 12 -12.50 4.48 -2.28
N GLU A 13 -12.13 5.06 -3.42
CA GLU A 13 -11.74 6.46 -3.54
C GLU A 13 -10.67 6.85 -2.52
N ALA A 14 -9.55 6.13 -2.55
CA ALA A 14 -8.46 6.30 -1.60
C ALA A 14 -7.81 7.68 -1.75
N THR A 15 -8.17 8.62 -0.88
CA THR A 15 -7.49 9.91 -0.81
C THR A 15 -6.28 9.81 0.11
N LEU A 16 -5.35 10.75 -0.04
CA LEU A 16 -4.14 10.79 0.79
C LEU A 16 -4.48 10.86 2.30
N VAL A 17 -5.58 11.53 2.66
CA VAL A 17 -6.09 11.61 4.05
C VAL A 17 -6.62 10.25 4.52
N LYS A 18 -7.41 9.55 3.69
CA LYS A 18 -7.93 8.22 4.05
C LYS A 18 -6.80 7.19 4.21
N LEU A 19 -5.78 7.27 3.34
CA LEU A 19 -4.61 6.40 3.42
C LEU A 19 -3.84 6.61 4.72
N VAL A 20 -3.55 7.88 5.05
CA VAL A 20 -2.93 8.25 6.33
C VAL A 20 -3.72 7.72 7.53
N ALA A 21 -5.04 7.91 7.54
CA ALA A 21 -5.90 7.43 8.61
C ALA A 21 -5.89 5.89 8.74
N LYS A 22 -5.77 5.17 7.62
CA LYS A 22 -5.83 3.71 7.58
C LYS A 22 -4.49 3.04 7.86
N THR A 23 -3.39 3.65 7.45
CA THR A 23 -2.04 3.14 7.70
C THR A 23 -1.44 3.67 9.00
N GLY A 24 -2.00 4.72 9.59
CA GLY A 24 -1.44 5.40 10.77
C GLY A 24 -0.12 6.13 10.49
N LEU A 25 0.20 6.39 9.21
CA LEU A 25 1.44 7.03 8.77
C LEU A 25 1.15 8.48 8.40
N ASP A 26 2.15 9.35 8.50
CA ASP A 26 2.01 10.75 8.09
C ASP A 26 1.89 10.91 6.56
N LYS A 27 1.32 12.05 6.11
CA LYS A 27 1.09 12.34 4.68
C LYS A 27 2.37 12.24 3.85
N LYS A 28 3.51 12.71 4.38
CA LYS A 28 4.78 12.73 3.65
C LYS A 28 5.27 11.30 3.44
N THR A 29 5.24 10.48 4.48
CA THR A 29 5.58 9.07 4.40
C THR A 29 4.67 8.31 3.43
N VAL A 30 3.35 8.48 3.51
CA VAL A 30 2.41 7.83 2.57
C VAL A 30 2.70 8.22 1.12
N SER A 31 2.91 9.51 0.86
CA SER A 31 3.22 9.99 -0.50
C SER A 31 4.54 9.43 -1.03
N ASN A 32 5.59 9.40 -0.20
CA ASN A 32 6.88 8.80 -0.58
C ASN A 32 6.74 7.30 -0.86
N LEU A 33 5.97 6.58 -0.04
CA LEU A 33 5.76 5.14 -0.23
C LEU A 33 4.97 4.81 -1.50
N ILE A 34 4.04 5.67 -1.92
CA ILE A 34 3.33 5.56 -3.21
C ILE A 34 4.31 5.69 -4.37
N ILE A 35 5.18 6.70 -4.33
CA ILE A 35 6.19 6.93 -5.36
C ILE A 35 7.18 5.76 -5.41
N GLN A 36 7.73 5.37 -4.26
CA GLN A 36 8.66 4.23 -4.16
C GLN A 36 8.02 2.92 -4.63
N ALA A 37 6.72 2.70 -4.39
CA ALA A 37 6.05 1.52 -4.90
C ALA A 37 6.03 1.49 -6.43
N GLY A 38 5.83 2.64 -7.08
CA GLY A 38 5.94 2.75 -8.53
C GLY A 38 7.37 2.50 -9.02
N GLU A 39 8.33 3.22 -8.44
CA GLU A 39 9.72 3.21 -8.89
C GLU A 39 10.45 1.89 -8.59
N GLN A 40 10.26 1.32 -7.41
CA GLN A 40 11.01 0.14 -6.94
C GLN A 40 10.31 -1.19 -7.23
N ALA A 41 8.99 -1.20 -7.29
CA ALA A 41 8.20 -2.42 -7.46
C ALA A 41 7.41 -2.49 -8.77
N GLY A 42 7.43 -1.42 -9.58
CA GLY A 42 6.68 -1.34 -10.84
C GLY A 42 5.17 -1.24 -10.63
N VAL A 43 4.73 -0.76 -9.46
CA VAL A 43 3.31 -0.62 -9.12
C VAL A 43 2.71 0.55 -9.91
N GLN A 44 1.59 0.32 -10.61
CA GLN A 44 0.87 1.40 -11.28
C GLN A 44 -0.25 1.94 -10.39
N ILE A 45 -0.08 3.20 -10.00
CA ILE A 45 -1.03 3.95 -9.19
C ILE A 45 -1.43 5.18 -10.00
N ILE A 46 -2.69 5.25 -10.40
CA ILE A 46 -3.25 6.43 -11.07
C ILE A 46 -3.80 7.39 -10.03
N LYS A 47 -3.57 8.67 -10.26
CA LYS A 47 -4.14 9.75 -9.47
C LYS A 47 -5.20 10.46 -10.30
N SER A 48 -6.46 10.36 -9.91
CA SER A 48 -7.58 11.12 -10.48
C SER A 48 -8.01 12.18 -9.47
N GLY A 49 -7.47 13.39 -9.63
CA GLY A 49 -7.73 14.50 -8.71
C GLY A 49 -7.19 14.21 -7.29
N PRO A 50 -8.06 14.16 -6.25
CA PRO A 50 -7.64 13.81 -4.89
C PRO A 50 -7.60 12.31 -4.62
N ILE A 51 -8.05 11.48 -5.56
CA ILE A 51 -8.21 10.03 -5.41
C ILE A 51 -7.01 9.31 -6.06
N TYR A 52 -6.48 8.35 -5.32
CA TYR A 52 -5.48 7.39 -5.79
C TYR A 52 -6.16 6.05 -6.05
N LYS A 53 -5.86 5.45 -7.19
CA LYS A 53 -6.38 4.13 -7.57
C LYS A 53 -5.21 3.24 -7.96
N LEU A 54 -5.18 2.05 -7.38
CA LEU A 54 -4.22 1.01 -7.72
C LEU A 54 -4.73 0.26 -8.97
N GLU A 55 -4.01 0.37 -10.08
CA GLU A 55 -4.33 -0.38 -11.32
C GLU A 55 -3.54 -1.69 -11.39
N ASN A 56 -2.26 -1.64 -11.05
CA ASN A 56 -1.37 -2.78 -11.17
C ASN A 56 -0.42 -2.86 -9.97
N TRP A 57 -0.27 -4.04 -9.41
CA TRP A 57 0.64 -4.33 -8.30
C TRP A 57 2.11 -4.47 -8.75
N GLY A 58 2.37 -4.43 -10.06
CA GLY A 58 3.69 -4.67 -10.61
C GLY A 58 4.10 -6.16 -10.52
N PRO A 59 5.28 -6.51 -11.06
CA PRO A 59 5.76 -7.89 -11.06
C PRO A 59 6.30 -8.34 -9.70
N VAL A 60 6.66 -7.41 -8.82
CA VAL A 60 7.38 -7.69 -7.57
C VAL A 60 6.43 -7.91 -6.40
N ILE A 61 5.35 -7.14 -6.30
CA ILE A 61 4.49 -7.12 -5.11
C ILE A 61 3.30 -8.05 -5.29
N LYS A 62 3.14 -9.01 -4.38
CA LYS A 62 1.95 -9.86 -4.31
C LYS A 62 0.88 -9.22 -3.42
N ARG A 63 -0.35 -9.13 -3.94
CA ARG A 63 -1.56 -8.65 -3.25
C ARG A 63 -1.71 -9.25 -1.84
N SER A 64 -1.52 -10.56 -1.72
CA SER A 64 -1.60 -11.29 -0.44
C SER A 64 -0.58 -10.78 0.58
N GLY A 65 0.68 -10.58 0.17
CA GLY A 65 1.73 -10.06 1.05
C GLY A 65 1.47 -8.63 1.50
N ALA A 66 0.87 -7.81 0.64
CA ALA A 66 0.48 -6.45 1.00
C ALA A 66 -0.65 -6.41 2.03
N LYS A 67 -1.67 -7.27 1.85
CA LYS A 67 -2.78 -7.38 2.81
C LYS A 67 -2.28 -7.83 4.18
N MET A 68 -1.33 -8.78 4.22
CA MET A 68 -0.66 -9.21 5.45
C MET A 68 0.17 -8.09 6.09
N ALA A 69 0.79 -7.22 5.29
CA ALA A 69 1.51 -6.05 5.80
C ALA A 69 0.61 -5.03 6.49
N LEU A 70 -0.61 -4.87 5.99
CA LEU A 70 -1.58 -3.95 6.57
C LEU A 70 -2.16 -4.49 7.88
N THR A 71 -2.39 -5.81 7.98
CA THR A 71 -2.90 -6.45 9.19
C THR A 71 -1.80 -6.78 10.22
N GLY A 72 -0.54 -6.38 9.97
CA GLY A 72 0.59 -6.70 10.85
C GLY A 72 1.04 -8.17 10.83
N ALA A 73 0.47 -8.99 9.94
CA ALA A 73 0.74 -10.43 9.86
C ALA A 73 2.06 -10.76 9.16
N LEU A 74 2.79 -9.78 8.62
CA LEU A 74 4.11 -9.99 8.02
C LEU A 74 5.19 -10.45 9.02
N ASN A 75 4.97 -10.23 10.32
CA ASN A 75 5.92 -10.60 11.38
C ASN A 75 5.61 -11.93 12.08
N THR A 76 4.62 -12.72 11.63
CA THR A 76 4.44 -14.06 12.18
C THR A 76 5.41 -15.02 11.49
N SER A 77 6.67 -14.98 11.91
CA SER A 77 7.51 -16.18 11.87
C SER A 77 6.80 -17.24 12.73
N VAL A 78 5.89 -18.00 12.14
CA VAL A 78 5.55 -19.31 12.70
C VAL A 78 6.75 -20.19 12.35
N VAL A 79 7.75 -20.14 13.23
CA VAL A 79 8.80 -21.16 13.28
C VAL A 79 8.09 -22.44 13.70
N PRO A 80 8.02 -23.50 12.87
CA PRO A 80 7.52 -24.77 13.36
C PRO A 80 8.57 -25.34 14.31
N ALA A 81 8.15 -25.61 15.55
CA ALA A 81 8.90 -26.39 16.53
C ALA A 81 8.95 -27.86 16.14
#